data_AF-A0A2S9YAU4-F1
#
_entry.id   AF-A0A2S9YAU4-F1
#
_cell.length_a   1.000
_cell.length_b   1.000
_cell.length_c   1.000
_cell.angle_alpha   90.00
_cell.angle_beta   90.00
_cell.angle_gamma   90.00
#
_symmetry.space_group_name_H-M   'P 1'
#
loop_
_entity.id
_entity.type
_entity.pdbx_description
1 polymer ?
#
loop_
_entity_poly.entity_id
_entity_poly.type
_entity_poly.pdbx_seq_one_letter_code
_entity_poly.pdbx_strand_id
1 'polypeptide(L)'
;MNETQAPKGEGEAREPGRRLEPGDDQARELDLDLDLDHGLASPTLAQLYLAQGHPGRARTICREVLADDPTNGYALALLERLRRASAARLEARLEARFVPSSEAGIELGAGELELSWSVPRGLLAEYDDARVDVVLAIAAPRATLVPQPTTLRYTSLRCLDLQATARREAPLGPASAAAILVLSPGPQRKPTLLSPRPRRPGLRVLAVAESLSW
;
A
#
# COMPACT_ATOMS: atom_id res chain seq x y z
N MET A 1 23.21 -46.87 -56.82
CA MET A 1 21.86 -47.24 -56.37
C MET A 1 21.97 -47.84 -54.98
N ASN A 2 21.71 -47.05 -53.94
CA ASN A 2 20.85 -47.44 -52.83
C ASN A 2 20.56 -46.20 -51.99
N GLU A 3 19.27 -46.02 -51.78
CA GLU A 3 18.57 -44.95 -51.10
C GLU A 3 18.54 -45.15 -49.57
N THR A 4 18.32 -44.04 -48.87
CA THR A 4 17.60 -43.95 -47.57
C THR A 4 18.35 -44.41 -46.32
N GLN A 5 18.68 -43.48 -45.40
CA GLN A 5 17.79 -43.06 -44.30
C GLN A 5 18.53 -42.11 -43.33
N ALA A 6 17.87 -41.00 -42.98
CA ALA A 6 18.27 -40.12 -41.88
C ALA A 6 17.85 -40.72 -40.53
N PRO A 7 18.52 -40.34 -39.42
CA PRO A 7 17.82 -40.17 -38.16
C PRO A 7 17.87 -38.72 -37.66
N LYS A 8 16.65 -38.22 -37.44
CA LYS A 8 16.26 -37.04 -36.68
C LYS A 8 16.09 -37.49 -35.22
N GLY A 9 16.64 -36.73 -34.27
CA GLY A 9 16.54 -36.97 -32.83
C GLY A 9 17.47 -36.00 -32.11
N GLU A 10 17.08 -34.73 -32.04
CA GLU A 10 16.43 -34.12 -30.87
C GLU A 10 17.42 -33.89 -29.73
N GLY A 11 17.90 -32.64 -29.66
CA GLY A 11 18.82 -32.14 -28.66
C GLY A 11 18.15 -32.05 -27.30
N GLU A 12 18.73 -32.76 -26.34
CA GLU A 12 18.41 -32.70 -24.94
C GLU A 12 19.04 -31.42 -24.34
N ALA A 13 18.30 -30.32 -24.46
CA ALA A 13 18.62 -29.09 -23.76
C ALA A 13 18.30 -29.27 -22.27
N ARG A 14 19.38 -29.42 -21.47
CA ARG A 14 19.37 -29.23 -20.03
C ARG A 14 18.86 -27.83 -19.69
N GLU A 15 17.66 -27.71 -19.14
CA GLU A 15 17.26 -26.52 -18.37
C GLU A 15 17.48 -26.75 -16.87
N PRO A 16 18.13 -25.80 -16.17
CA PRO A 16 18.45 -25.87 -14.76
C PRO A 16 17.24 -25.48 -13.87
N GLY A 17 17.33 -25.89 -12.61
CA GLY A 17 16.28 -25.78 -11.61
C GLY A 17 15.54 -24.43 -11.58
N ARG A 18 14.22 -24.50 -11.77
CA ARG A 18 13.31 -23.46 -11.31
C ARG A 18 13.24 -23.50 -9.80
N ARG A 19 13.98 -22.58 -9.20
CA ARG A 19 13.71 -21.96 -7.90
C ARG A 19 12.20 -21.70 -7.78
N LEU A 20 11.57 -22.28 -6.76
CA LEU A 20 10.25 -21.87 -6.29
C LEU A 20 10.37 -20.45 -5.76
N GLU A 21 9.88 -19.48 -6.53
CA GLU A 21 9.64 -18.12 -6.06
C GLU A 21 8.47 -18.19 -5.04
N PRO A 22 8.63 -17.76 -3.79
CA PRO A 22 7.51 -17.53 -2.89
C PRO A 22 6.93 -16.14 -3.22
N GLY A 23 6.10 -16.09 -4.25
CA GLY A 23 5.43 -14.89 -4.69
C GLY A 23 4.05 -15.23 -5.24
N ASP A 24 3.04 -14.49 -4.77
CA ASP A 24 1.71 -14.33 -5.39
C ASP A 24 0.52 -15.11 -4.81
N ASP A 25 0.52 -15.46 -3.52
CA ASP A 25 -0.71 -15.88 -2.82
C ASP A 25 -1.69 -14.72 -2.49
N GLN A 26 -1.45 -13.50 -3.00
CA GLN A 26 -2.20 -12.29 -2.64
C GLN A 26 -3.11 -11.68 -3.72
N ALA A 27 -3.41 -12.35 -4.85
CA ALA A 27 -4.13 -11.65 -5.91
C ALA A 27 -5.07 -12.46 -6.82
N ARG A 28 -5.84 -13.40 -6.27
CA ARG A 28 -7.04 -13.92 -6.96
C ARG A 28 -8.23 -14.17 -6.03
N GLU A 29 -8.64 -13.15 -5.27
CA GLU A 29 -10.09 -13.00 -5.03
C GLU A 29 -10.69 -12.54 -6.36
N LEU A 30 -10.92 -13.51 -7.25
CA LEU A 30 -11.88 -13.36 -8.32
C LEU A 30 -13.22 -13.08 -7.64
N ASP A 31 -13.73 -11.87 -7.81
CA ASP A 31 -15.16 -11.57 -7.76
C ASP A 31 -15.82 -12.41 -8.87
N LEU A 32 -15.88 -13.72 -8.64
CA LEU A 32 -16.81 -14.59 -9.30
C LEU A 32 -18.16 -14.21 -8.71
N ASP A 33 -18.88 -13.37 -9.46
CA ASP A 33 -20.33 -13.21 -9.40
C ASP A 33 -20.95 -14.60 -9.60
N LEU A 34 -20.91 -15.41 -8.54
CA LEU A 34 -21.74 -16.58 -8.40
C LEU A 34 -23.04 -16.03 -7.83
N ASP A 35 -24.07 -16.06 -8.67
CA ASP A 35 -25.48 -15.92 -8.29
C ASP A 35 -25.79 -16.94 -7.18
N LEU A 36 -25.44 -16.60 -5.95
CA LEU A 36 -25.94 -17.27 -4.77
C LEU A 36 -27.42 -16.92 -4.74
N ASP A 37 -28.26 -17.92 -5.03
CA ASP A 37 -29.70 -17.84 -4.91
C ASP A 37 -30.07 -17.01 -3.66
N HIS A 38 -30.76 -15.89 -3.87
CA HIS A 38 -31.11 -14.91 -2.82
C HIS A 38 -31.83 -15.54 -1.62
N GLY A 39 -32.36 -16.77 -1.75
CA GLY A 39 -32.99 -17.52 -0.67
C GLY A 39 -32.05 -18.16 0.37
N LEU A 40 -30.73 -18.14 0.17
CA LEU A 40 -29.76 -18.74 1.13
C LEU A 40 -28.98 -17.70 1.94
N ALA A 41 -29.11 -16.41 1.62
CA ALA A 41 -28.43 -15.35 2.35
C ALA A 41 -28.97 -15.29 3.80
N SER A 42 -28.11 -15.63 4.75
CA SER A 42 -28.43 -15.53 6.17
C SER A 42 -27.22 -15.05 6.95
N PRO A 43 -27.43 -14.32 8.07
CA PRO A 43 -26.33 -13.92 8.94
C PRO A 43 -25.49 -15.10 9.45
N THR A 44 -26.12 -16.26 9.67
CA THR A 44 -25.45 -17.50 10.09
C THR A 44 -24.50 -17.99 9.00
N LEU A 45 -24.92 -17.93 7.73
CA LEU A 45 -24.05 -18.27 6.61
C LEU A 45 -22.85 -17.32 6.51
N ALA A 46 -23.07 -16.01 6.70
CA ALA A 46 -21.97 -15.04 6.77
C ALA A 46 -20.99 -15.34 7.91
N GLN A 47 -21.49 -15.78 9.08
CA GLN A 47 -20.64 -16.19 10.21
C GLN A 47 -19.82 -17.44 9.89
N LEU A 48 -20.38 -18.42 9.18
CA LEU A 48 -19.66 -19.62 8.74
C LEU A 48 -18.51 -19.27 7.80
N TYR A 49 -18.76 -18.42 6.79
CA TYR A 49 -17.71 -17.95 5.90
C TYR A 49 -16.62 -17.18 6.65
N LEU A 50 -16.99 -16.39 7.67
CA LEU A 50 -16.02 -15.71 8.51
C LEU A 50 -15.14 -16.70 9.30
N ALA A 51 -15.74 -17.75 9.88
CA ALA A 51 -15.03 -18.78 10.63
C ALA A 51 -14.06 -19.58 9.74
N GLN A 52 -14.39 -19.74 8.45
CA GLN A 52 -13.55 -20.36 7.44
C GLN A 52 -12.42 -19.44 6.93
N GLY A 53 -12.35 -18.20 7.40
CA GLY A 53 -11.33 -17.25 6.94
C GLY A 53 -11.65 -16.60 5.58
N HIS A 54 -12.92 -16.58 5.16
CA HIS A 54 -13.40 -15.92 3.95
C HIS A 54 -14.16 -14.62 4.27
N PRO A 55 -13.48 -13.54 4.71
CA PRO A 55 -14.14 -12.31 5.14
C PRO A 55 -14.80 -11.55 3.99
N GLY A 56 -14.32 -11.70 2.75
CA GLY A 56 -14.93 -11.11 1.55
C GLY A 56 -16.33 -11.64 1.34
N ARG A 57 -16.47 -12.98 1.25
CA ARG A 57 -17.78 -13.66 1.12
C ARG A 57 -18.72 -13.35 2.27
N ALA A 58 -18.22 -13.36 3.50
CA ALA A 58 -19.01 -13.00 4.68
C ALA A 58 -19.59 -11.58 4.57
N ARG A 59 -18.83 -10.63 4.01
CA ARG A 59 -19.28 -9.25 3.80
C ARG A 59 -20.36 -9.16 2.73
N THR A 60 -20.21 -9.87 1.62
CA THR A 60 -21.21 -9.90 0.54
C THR A 60 -22.55 -10.38 1.06
N ILE A 61 -22.57 -11.52 1.78
CA ILE A 61 -23.80 -12.08 2.35
C ILE A 61 -24.42 -11.14 3.39
N CYS A 62 -23.63 -10.46 4.23
CA CYS A 62 -24.17 -9.46 5.15
C CYS A 62 -24.85 -8.30 4.41
N ARG A 63 -24.34 -7.89 3.24
CA ARG A 63 -24.95 -6.81 2.44
C ARG A 63 -26.25 -7.27 1.78
N GLU A 64 -26.31 -8.51 1.29
CA GLU A 64 -27.53 -9.10 0.74
C GLU A 64 -28.63 -9.20 1.81
N VAL A 65 -28.31 -9.73 2.99
CA VAL A 65 -29.26 -9.80 4.11
C VAL A 65 -29.78 -8.41 4.49
N LEU A 66 -28.92 -7.38 4.47
CA LEU A 66 -29.33 -6.01 4.78
C LEU A 66 -30.07 -5.30 3.64
N ALA A 67 -29.93 -5.78 2.40
CA ALA A 67 -30.74 -5.31 1.29
C ALA A 67 -32.18 -5.78 1.43
N ASP A 68 -32.38 -7.02 1.91
CA ASP A 68 -33.70 -7.60 2.16
C ASP A 68 -34.32 -7.12 3.50
N ASP A 69 -33.54 -7.08 4.58
CA ASP A 69 -33.95 -6.55 5.89
C ASP A 69 -32.89 -5.58 6.44
N PRO A 70 -33.08 -4.26 6.20
CA PRO A 70 -32.15 -3.22 6.67
C PRO A 70 -32.03 -3.13 8.20
N THR A 71 -32.99 -3.70 8.95
CA THR A 71 -33.04 -3.63 10.41
C THR A 71 -32.43 -4.85 11.09
N ASN A 72 -31.90 -5.79 10.31
CA ASN A 72 -31.28 -7.01 10.83
C ASN A 72 -30.05 -6.67 11.69
N GLY A 73 -30.26 -6.57 13.00
CA GLY A 73 -29.23 -6.15 13.95
C GLY A 73 -28.02 -7.07 13.99
N TYR A 74 -28.21 -8.35 13.67
CA TYR A 74 -27.13 -9.33 13.66
C TYR A 74 -26.22 -9.17 12.43
N ALA A 75 -26.79 -8.95 11.24
CA ALA A 75 -26.03 -8.61 10.05
C ALA A 75 -25.27 -7.28 10.19
N LEU A 76 -25.90 -6.26 10.79
CA LEU A 76 -25.26 -4.97 11.11
C LEU A 76 -24.05 -5.15 12.04
N ALA A 77 -24.22 -5.90 13.13
CA ALA A 77 -23.15 -6.16 14.09
C ALA A 77 -21.99 -6.94 13.45
N LEU A 78 -22.31 -7.93 12.61
CA LEU A 78 -21.31 -8.73 11.90
C LEU A 78 -20.52 -7.90 10.88
N LEU A 79 -21.20 -7.01 10.14
CA LEU A 79 -20.58 -6.10 9.17
C LEU A 79 -19.66 -5.09 9.87
N GLU A 80 -20.08 -4.52 11.00
CA GLU A 80 -19.24 -3.61 11.79
C GLU A 80 -18.02 -4.34 12.39
N ARG A 81 -18.18 -5.59 12.86
CA ARG A 81 -17.05 -6.41 13.30
C ARG A 81 -16.04 -6.66 12.18
N LEU A 82 -16.54 -7.04 11.00
CA LEU A 82 -15.73 -7.22 9.79
C LEU A 82 -15.01 -5.92 9.40
N ARG A 83 -15.67 -4.77 9.53
CA ARG A 83 -15.09 -3.45 9.26
C ARG A 83 -13.94 -3.13 10.21
N ARG A 84 -14.10 -3.38 11.52
CA ARG A 84 -13.05 -3.17 12.52
C ARG A 84 -11.86 -4.10 12.32
N ALA A 85 -12.12 -5.39 12.08
CA ALA A 85 -11.07 -6.37 11.80
C ALA A 85 -10.31 -6.04 10.51
N SER A 86 -11.00 -5.50 9.50
CA SER A 86 -10.36 -5.01 8.27
C SER A 86 -9.56 -3.75 8.55
N ALA A 87 -10.11 -2.76 9.27
CA ALA A 87 -9.41 -1.53 9.63
C ALA A 87 -8.13 -1.79 10.44
N ALA A 88 -8.14 -2.78 11.34
CA ALA A 88 -6.96 -3.21 12.09
C ALA A 88 -5.91 -3.93 11.22
N ARG A 89 -6.28 -4.47 10.06
CA ARG A 89 -5.35 -5.05 9.08
C ARG A 89 -4.89 -4.06 8.01
N LEU A 90 -5.64 -2.98 7.81
CA LEU A 90 -5.35 -1.94 6.83
C LEU A 90 -4.44 -0.88 7.46
N GLU A 91 -3.24 -1.29 7.87
CA GLU A 91 -2.23 -0.35 8.37
C GLU A 91 -1.37 0.11 7.20
N ALA A 92 -1.28 1.43 7.00
CA ALA A 92 -0.28 1.99 6.12
C ALA A 92 1.09 1.88 6.78
N ARG A 93 2.12 1.59 5.99
CA ARG A 93 3.51 1.49 6.45
C ARG A 93 4.37 2.52 5.75
N LEU A 94 5.27 3.12 6.52
CA LEU A 94 6.31 4.01 6.01
C LEU A 94 7.60 3.67 6.75
N GLU A 95 8.63 3.36 5.98
CA GLU A 95 9.98 3.09 6.47
C GLU A 95 10.94 4.08 5.79
N ALA A 96 11.90 4.55 6.56
CA ALA A 96 12.97 5.38 6.07
C ALA A 96 14.30 4.72 6.49
N ARG A 97 15.28 4.67 5.59
CA ARG A 97 16.63 4.23 5.89
C ARG A 97 17.66 5.11 5.23
N PHE A 98 18.77 5.36 5.92
CA PHE A 98 19.94 6.00 5.34
C PHE A 98 20.79 4.93 4.63
N VAL A 99 21.11 5.19 3.37
CA VAL A 99 21.95 4.35 2.52
C VAL A 99 23.21 5.15 2.20
N PRO A 100 24.39 4.79 2.75
CA PRO A 100 25.62 5.45 2.40
C PRO A 100 25.94 5.20 0.92
N SER A 101 26.24 6.25 0.17
CA SER A 101 26.62 6.12 -1.24
C SER A 101 28.14 6.06 -1.36
N SER A 102 28.66 5.00 -1.97
CA SER A 102 30.09 4.85 -2.26
C SER A 102 30.55 5.72 -3.44
N GLU A 103 29.63 6.24 -4.27
CA GLU A 103 29.97 7.15 -5.37
C GLU A 103 30.49 8.51 -4.90
N ALA A 104 30.13 8.91 -3.67
CA ALA A 104 30.49 10.22 -3.13
C ALA A 104 31.86 10.28 -2.43
N GLY A 105 32.63 9.19 -2.45
CA GLY A 105 33.94 9.12 -1.79
C GLY A 105 33.83 8.97 -0.27
N ILE A 106 34.77 8.21 0.29
CA ILE A 106 34.72 7.60 1.64
C ILE A 106 34.78 8.65 2.80
N GLU A 107 34.87 9.95 2.52
CA GLU A 107 35.21 10.95 3.55
C GLU A 107 34.15 12.04 3.84
N LEU A 108 33.00 12.10 3.13
CA LEU A 108 32.11 13.27 3.25
C LEU A 108 30.67 13.02 3.76
N GLY A 109 30.34 11.81 4.21
CA GLY A 109 29.01 11.55 4.79
C GLY A 109 27.86 11.82 3.81
N ALA A 110 28.11 11.66 2.51
CA ALA A 110 27.06 11.72 1.51
C ALA A 110 26.35 10.36 1.44
N GLY A 111 25.03 10.41 1.39
CA GLY A 111 24.21 9.22 1.22
C GLY A 111 22.85 9.58 0.64
N GLU A 112 22.03 8.55 0.50
CA GLU A 112 20.65 8.67 0.09
C GLU A 112 19.73 8.24 1.22
N LEU A 113 18.65 8.97 1.43
CA LEU A 113 17.51 8.51 2.20
C LEU A 113 16.64 7.68 1.26
N GLU A 114 16.54 6.39 1.55
CA GLU A 114 15.60 5.50 0.90
C GLU A 114 14.32 5.43 1.73
N LEU A 115 13.21 5.78 1.10
CA LEU A 115 11.87 5.82 1.68
C LEU A 115 11.06 4.71 1.03
N SER A 116 10.48 3.83 1.83
CA SER A 116 9.61 2.75 1.37
C SER A 116 8.23 2.89 2.01
N TRP A 117 7.16 2.80 1.24
CA TRP A 117 5.81 2.92 1.75
C TRP A 117 4.87 1.86 1.18
N SER A 118 3.81 1.57 1.93
CA SER A 118 2.69 0.74 1.49
C SER A 118 1.39 1.28 2.08
N VAL A 119 0.41 1.55 1.21
CA VAL A 119 -0.92 2.01 1.57
C VAL A 119 -1.96 1.01 1.07
N PRO A 120 -2.65 0.30 1.96
CA PRO A 120 -3.74 -0.56 1.54
C PRO A 120 -4.85 0.23 0.83
N ARG A 121 -5.27 -0.22 -0.36
CA ARG A 121 -6.35 0.42 -1.14
C ARG A 121 -7.64 0.61 -0.34
N GLY A 122 -7.92 -0.29 0.61
CA GLY A 122 -9.08 -0.18 1.50
C GLY A 122 -9.11 1.08 2.36
N LEU A 123 -7.95 1.69 2.67
CA LEU A 123 -7.91 2.98 3.38
C LEU A 123 -8.37 4.16 2.51
N LEU A 124 -8.33 3.99 1.20
CA LEU A 124 -8.66 5.03 0.21
C LEU A 124 -10.05 4.84 -0.38
N ALA A 125 -10.68 3.67 -0.18
CA ALA A 125 -11.96 3.31 -0.79
C ALA A 125 -13.12 4.27 -0.47
N GLU A 126 -13.02 5.04 0.63
CA GLU A 126 -14.02 6.04 1.03
C GLU A 126 -13.79 7.43 0.40
N TYR A 127 -12.72 7.60 -0.39
CA TYR A 127 -12.28 8.90 -0.91
C TYR A 127 -11.99 8.85 -2.43
N ASP A 128 -12.89 9.41 -3.24
CA ASP A 128 -12.79 9.36 -4.71
C ASP A 128 -11.61 10.16 -5.29
N ASP A 129 -11.17 11.21 -4.60
CA ASP A 129 -10.10 12.11 -5.05
C ASP A 129 -8.99 12.24 -3.97
N ALA A 130 -8.72 11.19 -3.19
CA ALA A 130 -7.60 11.22 -2.24
C ALA A 130 -6.24 11.26 -2.95
N ARG A 131 -5.28 11.96 -2.34
CA ARG A 131 -3.86 11.90 -2.68
C ARG A 131 -3.07 11.37 -1.50
N VAL A 132 -1.97 10.70 -1.79
CA VAL A 132 -1.02 10.22 -0.80
C VAL A 132 0.31 10.89 -1.04
N ASP A 133 0.86 11.54 -0.02
CA ASP A 133 2.13 12.24 -0.08
C ASP A 133 3.02 11.76 1.07
N VAL A 134 4.31 11.55 0.79
CA VAL A 134 5.33 11.45 1.84
C VAL A 134 5.90 12.85 2.06
N VAL A 135 5.85 13.32 3.30
CA VAL A 135 6.48 14.58 3.71
C VAL A 135 7.73 14.25 4.51
N LEU A 136 8.85 14.79 4.07
CA LEU A 136 10.18 14.58 4.65
C LEU A 136 10.70 15.92 5.20
N ALA A 137 11.08 15.92 6.47
CA ALA A 137 11.77 17.01 7.13
C ALA A 137 13.20 16.56 7.46
N ILE A 138 14.20 17.33 7.03
CA ILE A 138 15.61 17.08 7.32
C ILE A 138 16.17 18.29 8.08
N ALA A 139 16.76 18.02 9.24
CA ALA A 139 17.46 18.99 10.06
C ALA A 139 18.97 18.72 9.97
N ALA A 140 19.71 19.69 9.45
CA ALA A 140 21.18 19.62 9.39
C ALA A 140 21.80 20.80 10.16
N PRO A 141 22.75 20.56 11.07
CA PRO A 141 23.58 21.59 11.67
C PRO A 141 24.52 22.14 10.58
N ARG A 142 24.66 23.46 10.54
CA ARG A 142 25.62 24.08 9.63
C ARG A 142 27.02 23.87 10.20
N ALA A 143 27.92 23.25 9.43
CA ALA A 143 29.33 23.13 9.79
C ALA A 143 30.02 24.50 9.65
N THR A 144 29.79 25.38 10.62
CA THR A 144 30.48 26.67 10.71
C THR A 144 31.10 26.82 12.09
N LEU A 145 32.29 27.43 12.17
CA LEU A 145 33.00 27.78 13.42
C LEU A 145 32.18 28.69 14.37
N VAL A 146 31.06 29.24 13.88
CA VAL A 146 30.12 30.05 14.64
C VAL A 146 28.83 29.24 14.85
N PRO A 147 28.28 29.16 16.08
CA PRO A 147 26.99 28.51 16.31
C PRO A 147 25.90 29.20 15.50
N GLN A 148 25.41 28.52 14.47
CA GLN A 148 24.28 28.96 13.65
C GLN A 148 23.05 28.08 13.91
N PRO A 149 21.84 28.62 13.71
CA PRO A 149 20.62 27.84 13.82
C PRO A 149 20.63 26.67 12.82
N THR A 150 20.15 25.51 13.28
CA THR A 150 19.95 24.32 12.45
C THR A 150 19.05 24.66 11.27
N THR A 151 19.47 24.29 10.06
CA THR A 151 18.65 24.53 8.87
C THR A 151 17.69 23.35 8.71
N LEU A 152 16.39 23.66 8.68
CA LEU A 152 15.34 22.68 8.47
C LEU A 152 14.83 22.76 7.03
N ARG A 153 14.96 21.66 6.29
CA ARG A 153 14.49 21.54 4.91
C ARG A 153 13.28 20.62 4.87
N TYR A 154 12.19 21.11 4.28
CA TYR A 154 11.00 20.32 4.00
C TYR A 154 10.95 19.95 2.53
N THR A 155 10.61 18.70 2.25
CA THR A 155 10.33 18.22 0.90
C THR A 155 9.12 17.30 0.94
N SER A 156 8.33 17.30 -0.12
CA SER A 156 7.24 16.36 -0.29
C SER A 156 7.43 15.54 -1.56
N LEU A 157 7.06 14.27 -1.49
CA LEU A 157 7.01 13.36 -2.61
C LEU A 157 5.58 12.88 -2.76
N ARG A 158 5.03 13.04 -3.96
CA ARG A 158 3.72 12.51 -4.30
C ARG A 158 3.84 11.02 -4.58
N CYS A 159 3.06 10.21 -3.87
CA CYS A 159 2.99 8.77 -4.07
C CYS A 159 2.04 8.48 -5.23
N LEU A 160 2.59 8.25 -6.42
CA LEU A 160 1.80 7.83 -7.58
C LEU A 160 1.35 6.38 -7.42
N ASP A 161 2.25 5.54 -6.90
CA ASP A 161 2.00 4.17 -6.52
C ASP A 161 1.77 4.08 -5.01
N LEU A 162 0.77 3.28 -4.62
CA LEU A 162 0.44 3.05 -3.21
C LEU A 162 1.47 2.19 -2.49
N GLN A 163 2.32 1.50 -3.24
CA GLN A 163 3.45 0.74 -2.74
C GLN A 163 4.64 1.00 -3.64
N ALA A 164 5.65 1.69 -3.11
CA ALA A 164 6.85 2.05 -3.85
C ALA A 164 8.00 2.39 -2.90
N THR A 165 9.17 2.50 -3.50
CA THR A 165 10.40 2.98 -2.87
C THR A 165 10.91 4.17 -3.66
N ALA A 166 11.39 5.21 -2.96
CA ALA A 166 12.05 6.34 -3.59
C ALA A 166 13.30 6.77 -2.82
N ARG A 167 14.25 7.33 -3.55
CA ARG A 167 15.50 7.85 -2.99
C ARG A 167 15.58 9.36 -3.06
N ARG A 168 16.19 9.93 -2.03
CA ARG A 168 16.43 11.36 -1.89
C ARG A 168 17.83 11.59 -1.38
N GLU A 169 18.50 12.59 -1.93
CA GLU A 169 19.81 13.00 -1.43
C GLU A 169 19.73 13.41 0.04
N ALA A 170 20.60 12.81 0.85
CA ALA A 170 20.85 13.24 2.21
C ALA A 170 21.90 14.36 2.21
N PRO A 171 21.76 15.40 3.05
CA PRO A 171 22.83 16.38 3.24
C PRO A 171 24.13 15.72 3.70
N LEU A 172 25.26 16.34 3.30
CA LEU A 172 26.60 15.97 3.78
C LEU A 172 26.73 16.29 5.28
N GLY A 173 27.27 15.34 6.04
CA GLY A 173 27.53 15.50 7.47
C GLY A 173 26.35 15.08 8.37
N PRO A 174 26.45 15.33 9.69
CA PRO A 174 25.49 14.81 10.64
C PRO A 174 24.13 15.45 10.43
N ALA A 175 23.05 14.67 10.38
CA ALA A 175 21.71 15.19 10.19
C ALA A 175 20.64 14.26 10.77
N SER A 176 19.48 14.83 11.06
CA SER A 176 18.30 14.07 11.48
C SER A 176 17.17 14.22 10.47
N ALA A 177 16.46 13.14 10.18
CA ALA A 177 15.32 13.14 9.29
C ALA A 177 14.08 12.51 9.95
N ALA A 178 12.92 13.08 9.63
CA ALA A 178 11.62 12.52 9.96
C ALA A 178 10.76 12.48 8.69
N ALA A 179 10.07 11.36 8.48
CA ALA A 179 9.18 11.17 7.34
C ALA A 179 7.78 10.78 7.82
N ILE A 180 6.76 11.38 7.21
CA ILE A 180 5.36 11.07 7.48
C ILE A 180 4.63 10.79 6.17
N LEU A 181 3.70 9.84 6.21
CA LEU A 181 2.82 9.50 5.10
C LEU A 181 1.46 10.12 5.36
N VAL A 182 0.98 10.93 4.42
CA VAL A 182 -0.19 11.78 4.62
C VAL A 182 -1.20 11.57 3.52
N LEU A 183 -2.46 11.43 3.92
CA LEU A 183 -3.62 11.52 3.04
C LEU A 183 -3.99 13.00 2.89
N SER A 184 -3.95 13.49 1.66
CA SER A 184 -4.27 14.88 1.31
C SER A 184 -5.46 14.94 0.34
N PRO A 185 -6.26 16.02 0.36
CA PRO A 185 -7.33 16.18 -0.61
C PRO A 185 -6.77 16.39 -2.02
N GLY A 186 -7.40 15.73 -3.01
CA GLY A 186 -7.09 15.91 -4.42
C GLY A 186 -7.43 17.28 -4.97
N PRO A 187 -7.07 17.53 -6.25
CA PRO A 187 -7.33 18.81 -6.89
C PRO A 187 -8.84 19.06 -6.91
N GLN A 188 -9.28 20.30 -6.75
CA GLN A 188 -10.71 20.62 -6.87
C GLN A 188 -11.17 20.33 -8.31
N ARG A 189 -11.99 19.29 -8.49
CA ARG A 189 -12.81 19.16 -9.68
C ARG A 189 -13.94 20.19 -9.59
N LYS A 190 -14.19 20.94 -10.67
CA LYS A 190 -15.35 21.84 -10.74
C LYS A 190 -16.62 20.99 -10.52
N PRO A 191 -17.54 21.41 -9.63
CA PRO A 191 -18.76 20.67 -9.39
C PRO A 191 -19.58 20.63 -10.69
N THR A 192 -19.83 19.43 -11.19
CA THR A 192 -20.81 19.20 -12.25
C THR A 192 -22.18 19.02 -11.60
N LEU A 193 -23.23 19.61 -12.18
CA LEU A 193 -24.58 19.71 -11.61
C LEU A 193 -25.25 18.35 -11.25
N LEU A 194 -24.64 17.23 -11.64
CA LEU A 194 -25.19 15.87 -11.53
C LEU A 194 -24.37 14.95 -10.64
N SER A 195 -23.27 15.41 -10.04
CA SER A 195 -22.43 14.54 -9.19
C SER A 195 -22.80 14.69 -7.72
N PRO A 196 -23.06 13.58 -6.99
CA PRO A 196 -23.16 13.62 -5.54
C PRO A 196 -21.86 14.23 -4.96
N ARG A 197 -21.97 15.04 -3.90
CA ARG A 197 -20.81 15.67 -3.26
C ARG A 197 -19.88 14.57 -2.73
N PRO A 198 -18.67 14.37 -3.29
CA PRO A 198 -17.77 13.34 -2.78
C PRO A 198 -17.31 13.72 -1.37
N ARG A 199 -17.18 12.73 -0.48
CA ARG A 199 -16.56 12.93 0.83
C ARG A 199 -15.09 13.30 0.61
N ARG A 200 -14.74 14.54 0.90
CA ARG A 200 -13.34 14.99 0.84
C ARG A 200 -12.59 14.49 2.08
N PRO A 201 -11.42 13.86 1.92
CA PRO A 201 -10.57 13.61 3.07
C PRO A 201 -10.07 14.95 3.62
N GLY A 202 -10.16 15.12 4.94
CA GLY A 202 -9.29 16.06 5.64
C GLY A 202 -7.85 15.58 5.56
N LEU A 203 -6.89 16.48 5.80
CA LEU A 203 -5.49 16.09 5.94
C LEU A 203 -5.38 15.08 7.09
N ARG A 204 -4.85 13.89 6.82
CA ARG A 204 -4.73 12.83 7.83
C ARG A 204 -3.38 12.12 7.73
N VAL A 205 -2.71 11.93 8.86
CA VAL A 205 -1.49 11.11 8.93
C VAL A 205 -1.89 9.63 8.86
N LEU A 206 -1.28 8.90 7.94
CA LEU A 206 -1.49 7.47 7.72
C LEU A 206 -0.41 6.63 8.42
N ALA A 207 0.84 7.07 8.34
CA ALA A 207 1.99 6.40 8.96
C ALA A 207 3.10 7.40 9.25
N VAL A 208 3.98 7.07 10.19
CA VAL A 208 5.17 7.85 10.55
C VAL A 208 6.35 6.89 10.53
N ALA A 209 7.42 7.26 9.84
CA ALA A 209 8.67 6.51 9.88
C ALA A 209 9.39 6.75 11.20
N GLU A 210 10.20 5.78 11.62
CA GLU A 210 11.15 6.01 12.71
C GLU A 210 12.11 7.16 12.36
N SER A 211 12.44 7.98 13.36
CA SER A 211 13.38 9.09 13.18
C SER A 211 14.78 8.56 12.88
N LEU A 212 15.40 9.10 11.84
CA LEU A 212 16.77 8.76 11.47
C LEU A 212 17.72 9.84 11.92
N SER A 213 18.90 9.42 12.38
CA SER A 213 20.06 10.30 12.59
C SER A 213 21.30 9.60 12.04
N TRP A 214 22.12 10.35 11.32
CA TRP A 214 23.43 9.91 10.82
C TRP A 214 24.46 11.01 10.99
#